data_AF-A0A0S8BQ83-F1
#
_entry.id   AF-A0A0S8BQ83-F1
#
_cell.length_a   1.000
_cell.length_b   1.000
_cell.length_c   1.000
_cell.angle_alpha   90.00
_cell.angle_beta   90.00
_cell.angle_gamma   90.00
#
_symmetry.space_group_name_H-M   'P 1'
#
loop_
_entity.id
_entity.type
_entity.pdbx_description
1 polymer ?
#
loop_
_entity_poly.entity_id
_entity_poly.type
_entity_poly.pdbx_seq_one_letter_code
_entity_poly.pdbx_strand_id
1 'polypeptide(L)'
;MTGTTRSDRSGFTLVEVMIAIGIMTVGSLGILSMHQAVSGANRAAHEMNTAIAITDRWVERVERDSLLWSEQGINTSSLASTAYLSQLAGQVSGTDWFTPSPADTDESYAFNFFGEDTSTSSEMKYCVNLRMMWIRQGSSARVDIRTFWFREGYMPGGATHPKWVAGSDFRGADCDAATATGWDLGEAPNVDVVFASTVVTWLRREGT
;
A
#
# COMPACT_ATOMS: atom_id res chain seq x y z
N MET A 1 -2.83 2.07 79.54
CA MET A 1 -2.72 0.95 78.58
C MET A 1 -2.10 1.49 77.30
N THR A 2 -0.77 1.42 77.19
CA THR A 2 -0.02 1.90 76.02
C THR A 2 0.62 0.68 75.38
N GLY A 3 -0.07 0.13 74.38
CA GLY A 3 0.45 -0.96 73.56
C GLY A 3 1.56 -0.43 72.65
N THR A 4 2.81 -0.66 73.03
CA THR A 4 3.95 -0.48 72.12
C THR A 4 3.93 -1.59 71.08
N THR A 5 3.37 -1.30 69.92
CA THR A 5 3.52 -2.13 68.71
C THR A 5 4.97 -2.05 68.26
N ARG A 6 5.75 -3.09 68.57
CA ARG A 6 7.12 -3.27 68.08
C ARG A 6 7.01 -3.62 66.59
N SER A 7 7.32 -2.67 65.70
CA SER A 7 7.43 -2.97 64.28
C SER A 7 8.68 -3.82 64.06
N ASP A 8 8.49 -5.10 63.78
CA ASP A 8 9.59 -6.00 63.44
C ASP A 8 10.16 -5.56 62.08
N ARG A 9 11.37 -4.99 62.09
CA ARG A 9 12.09 -4.66 60.86
C ARG A 9 12.73 -5.95 60.34
N SER A 10 11.97 -6.72 59.58
CA SER A 10 12.51 -7.85 58.82
C SER A 10 13.38 -7.28 57.69
N GLY A 11 14.66 -7.63 57.69
CA GLY A 11 15.56 -7.39 56.56
C GLY A 11 15.34 -8.46 55.49
N PHE A 12 15.46 -8.09 54.22
CA PHE A 12 15.42 -9.04 53.11
C PHE A 12 16.66 -9.93 53.12
N THR A 13 16.47 -11.23 52.89
CA THR A 13 17.61 -12.16 52.75
C THR A 13 18.25 -11.99 51.37
N LEU A 14 19.56 -12.27 51.25
CA LEU A 14 20.27 -12.19 49.97
C LEU A 14 19.61 -13.05 48.89
N VAL A 15 19.10 -14.23 49.28
CA VAL A 15 18.37 -15.16 48.39
C VAL A 15 17.09 -14.52 47.85
N GLU A 16 16.34 -13.80 48.69
CA GLU A 16 15.10 -13.13 48.29
C GLU A 16 15.36 -12.02 47.26
N VAL A 17 16.44 -11.26 47.43
CA VAL A 17 16.85 -10.23 46.45
C VAL A 17 17.28 -10.87 45.13
N MET A 18 18.02 -11.97 45.16
CA MET A 18 18.42 -12.68 43.95
C MET A 18 17.22 -13.25 43.18
N ILE A 19 16.24 -13.81 43.88
CA ILE A 19 14.99 -14.31 43.26
C ILE A 19 14.21 -13.14 42.64
N ALA A 20 14.09 -12.02 43.35
CA ALA A 20 13.40 -10.83 42.84
C ALA A 20 14.05 -10.28 41.56
N ILE A 21 15.39 -10.20 41.52
CA ILE A 21 16.13 -9.76 40.33
C ILE A 21 15.93 -10.75 39.17
N GLY A 22 15.93 -12.05 39.44
CA GLY A 22 15.67 -13.07 38.43
C GLY A 22 14.28 -12.92 37.78
N ILE A 23 13.24 -12.79 38.60
CA ILE A 23 11.86 -12.60 38.13
C ILE A 23 11.74 -11.27 37.36
N MET A 24 12.32 -10.19 37.89
CA MET A 24 12.30 -8.88 37.24
C MET A 24 13.00 -8.91 35.87
N THR A 25 14.11 -9.63 35.74
CA THR A 25 14.87 -9.75 34.49
C THR A 25 14.06 -10.50 33.43
N VAL A 26 13.48 -11.66 33.79
CA VAL A 26 12.65 -12.44 32.87
C VAL A 26 11.38 -11.67 32.49
N GLY A 27 10.74 -11.01 33.46
CA GLY A 27 9.56 -10.16 33.20
C GLY A 27 9.87 -9.00 32.26
N SER A 28 11.01 -8.32 32.45
CA SER A 28 11.43 -7.21 31.59
C SER A 28 11.70 -7.66 30.15
N LEU A 29 12.34 -8.82 29.96
CA LEU A 29 12.56 -9.39 28.63
C LEU A 29 11.25 -9.76 27.92
N GLY A 30 10.28 -10.31 28.66
CA GLY A 30 8.94 -10.59 28.14
C GLY A 30 8.20 -9.32 27.69
N ILE A 31 8.30 -8.25 28.47
CA ILE A 31 7.67 -6.96 28.12
C ILE A 31 8.34 -6.34 26.89
N LEU A 32 9.67 -6.36 26.81
CA LEU A 32 10.41 -5.82 25.67
C LEU A 32 10.08 -6.53 24.35
N SER A 33 9.96 -7.86 24.37
CA SER A 33 9.60 -8.62 23.17
C SER A 33 8.17 -8.29 22.69
N MET A 34 7.22 -8.13 23.63
CA MET A 34 5.86 -7.68 23.32
C MET A 34 5.85 -6.26 22.74
N HIS A 35 6.63 -5.32 23.28
CA HIS A 35 6.70 -3.96 22.74
C HIS A 35 7.23 -3.92 21.30
N GLN A 36 8.24 -4.74 20.98
CA GLN A 36 8.76 -4.83 19.62
C GLN A 36 7.71 -5.40 18.65
N ALA A 37 7.03 -6.49 19.04
CA ALA A 37 5.99 -7.10 18.24
C ALA A 37 4.81 -6.13 17.99
N VAL A 38 4.34 -5.44 19.03
CA VAL A 38 3.24 -4.47 18.93
C VAL A 38 3.64 -3.26 18.06
N SER A 39 4.87 -2.77 18.20
CA SER A 39 5.34 -1.65 17.37
C SER A 39 5.41 -2.02 15.88
N GLY A 40 5.90 -3.23 15.57
CA GLY A 40 5.90 -3.75 14.21
C GLY A 40 4.49 -3.94 13.64
N ALA A 41 3.58 -4.50 14.44
CA ALA A 41 2.19 -4.71 14.03
C ALA A 41 1.46 -3.38 13.77
N ASN A 42 1.65 -2.37 14.64
CA ASN A 42 1.06 -1.05 14.47
C ASN A 42 1.57 -0.36 13.20
N ARG A 43 2.87 -0.49 12.92
CA ARG A 43 3.45 0.06 11.69
C ARG A 43 2.87 -0.61 10.45
N ALA A 44 2.82 -1.93 10.41
CA ALA A 44 2.25 -2.67 9.28
C ALA A 44 0.76 -2.35 9.08
N ALA A 45 0.00 -2.20 10.16
CA ALA A 45 -1.40 -1.78 10.10
C ALA A 45 -1.56 -0.37 9.55
N HIS A 46 -0.68 0.56 9.95
CA HIS A 46 -0.67 1.92 9.39
C HIS A 46 -0.36 1.91 7.89
N GLU A 47 0.67 1.18 7.47
CA GLU A 47 1.04 1.08 6.05
C GLU A 47 -0.10 0.48 5.21
N MET A 48 -0.78 -0.56 5.72
CA MET A 48 -1.96 -1.16 5.08
C MET A 48 -3.13 -0.17 4.96
N ASN A 49 -3.44 0.57 6.05
CA ASN A 49 -4.53 1.54 6.03
C ASN A 49 -4.26 2.68 5.04
N THR A 50 -3.03 3.16 4.97
CA THR A 50 -2.61 4.17 3.99
C THR A 50 -2.75 3.63 2.56
N ALA A 51 -2.32 2.39 2.30
CA ALA A 51 -2.47 1.77 0.99
C ALA A 51 -3.93 1.59 0.56
N ILE A 52 -4.83 1.24 1.49
CA ILE A 52 -6.28 1.18 1.22
C ILE A 52 -6.81 2.57 0.85
N ALA A 53 -6.49 3.60 1.64
CA ALA A 53 -6.93 4.96 1.37
C ALA A 53 -6.42 5.50 0.02
N ILE A 54 -5.18 5.16 -0.37
CA ILE A 54 -4.62 5.46 -1.70
C ILE A 54 -5.42 4.75 -2.79
N THR A 55 -5.75 3.48 -2.58
CA THR A 55 -6.50 2.68 -3.55
C THR A 55 -7.90 3.25 -3.76
N ASP A 56 -8.60 3.62 -2.69
CA ASP A 56 -9.92 4.26 -2.75
C ASP A 56 -9.85 5.60 -3.49
N ARG A 57 -8.83 6.42 -3.22
CA ARG A 57 -8.59 7.67 -3.97
C ARG A 57 -8.43 7.41 -5.47
N TRP A 58 -7.74 6.34 -5.86
CA TRP A 58 -7.59 5.97 -7.27
C TRP A 58 -8.89 5.47 -7.90
N VAL A 59 -9.74 4.76 -7.14
CA VAL A 59 -11.10 4.41 -7.60
C VAL A 59 -11.87 5.69 -7.91
N GLU A 60 -11.88 6.66 -7.00
CA GLU A 60 -12.57 7.95 -7.20
C GLU A 60 -12.01 8.73 -8.40
N ARG A 61 -10.69 8.74 -8.59
CA ARG A 61 -10.04 9.37 -9.75
C ARG A 61 -10.48 8.74 -11.08
N VAL A 62 -10.52 7.42 -11.14
CA VAL A 62 -10.96 6.66 -12.33
C VAL A 62 -12.45 6.90 -12.60
N GLU A 63 -13.29 6.91 -11.57
CA GLU A 63 -14.71 7.21 -11.70
C GLU A 63 -14.95 8.64 -12.18
N ARG A 64 -14.21 9.61 -11.63
CA ARG A 64 -14.26 11.00 -12.08
C ARG A 64 -13.83 11.14 -13.55
N ASP A 65 -12.76 10.46 -13.96
CA ASP A 65 -12.29 10.46 -15.35
C ASP A 65 -13.32 9.82 -16.31
N SER A 66 -14.03 8.79 -15.85
CA SER A 66 -15.11 8.17 -16.63
C SER A 66 -16.26 9.12 -16.97
N LEU A 67 -16.45 10.21 -16.21
CA LEU A 67 -17.44 11.24 -16.52
C LEU A 67 -17.14 12.00 -17.82
N LEU A 68 -15.87 12.01 -18.26
CA LEU A 68 -15.46 12.60 -19.55
C LEU A 68 -15.77 11.68 -20.73
N TRP A 69 -16.01 10.39 -20.48
CA TRP A 69 -16.34 9.41 -21.51
C TRP A 69 -17.83 9.46 -21.88
N SER A 70 -18.17 10.39 -22.77
CA SER A 70 -19.56 10.70 -23.13
C SER A 70 -20.10 9.97 -24.37
N GLU A 71 -19.24 9.27 -25.13
CA GLU A 71 -19.62 8.61 -26.37
C GLU A 71 -19.28 7.12 -26.37
N GLN A 72 -20.25 6.31 -26.80
CA GLN A 72 -20.07 4.89 -26.97
C GLN A 72 -19.16 4.60 -28.18
N GLY A 73 -18.16 3.75 -27.98
CA GLY A 73 -17.26 3.27 -29.03
C GLY A 73 -15.85 3.05 -28.52
N ILE A 74 -15.08 2.25 -29.26
CA ILE A 74 -13.69 1.91 -28.90
C ILE A 74 -12.72 3.03 -29.35
N ASN A 75 -13.09 3.80 -30.38
CA ASN A 75 -12.28 4.84 -31.00
C ASN A 75 -12.97 6.21 -30.94
N THR A 76 -13.55 6.57 -29.80
CA THR A 76 -14.19 7.88 -29.62
C THR A 76 -13.17 8.91 -29.14
N SER A 77 -13.36 10.16 -29.55
CA SER A 77 -12.54 11.28 -29.08
C SER A 77 -12.70 11.52 -27.58
N SER A 78 -13.91 11.29 -27.04
CA SER A 78 -14.20 11.41 -25.61
C SER A 78 -13.42 10.41 -24.76
N LEU A 79 -13.29 9.16 -25.21
CA LEU A 79 -12.47 8.15 -24.53
C LEU A 79 -10.98 8.51 -24.64
N ALA A 80 -10.52 8.89 -25.82
CA ALA A 80 -9.13 9.28 -26.03
C ALA A 80 -8.71 10.55 -25.24
N SER A 81 -9.66 11.43 -24.89
CA SER A 81 -9.40 12.63 -24.08
C SER A 81 -9.37 12.40 -22.56
N THR A 82 -9.71 11.20 -22.09
CA THR A 82 -9.64 10.86 -20.66
C THR A 82 -8.18 10.72 -20.20
N ALA A 83 -7.91 11.04 -18.94
CA ALA A 83 -6.54 11.02 -18.41
C ALA A 83 -6.02 9.58 -18.22
N TYR A 84 -6.86 8.70 -17.67
CA TYR A 84 -6.46 7.33 -17.31
C TYR A 84 -7.07 6.28 -18.23
N LEU A 85 -8.30 6.51 -18.72
CA LEU A 85 -8.99 5.55 -19.59
C LEU A 85 -8.53 5.60 -21.05
N SER A 86 -7.71 6.58 -21.45
CA SER A 86 -7.26 6.76 -22.83
C SER A 86 -6.47 5.58 -23.38
N GLN A 87 -5.76 4.83 -22.52
CA GLN A 87 -5.06 3.61 -22.95
C GLN A 87 -6.00 2.50 -23.44
N LEU A 88 -7.29 2.57 -23.10
CA LEU A 88 -8.29 1.65 -23.59
C LEU A 88 -8.79 2.01 -25.00
N ALA A 89 -8.57 3.25 -25.45
CA ALA A 89 -8.95 3.69 -26.78
C ALA A 89 -8.18 2.90 -27.85
N GLY A 90 -8.89 2.34 -28.83
CA GLY A 90 -8.31 1.50 -29.88
C GLY A 90 -7.92 0.08 -29.48
N GLN A 91 -8.03 -0.29 -28.20
CA GLN A 91 -7.72 -1.64 -27.74
C GLN A 91 -8.98 -2.51 -27.72
N VAL A 92 -8.88 -3.75 -28.19
CA VAL A 92 -10.02 -4.70 -28.24
C VAL A 92 -10.02 -5.67 -27.05
N SER A 93 -8.83 -6.01 -26.53
CA SER A 93 -8.63 -7.06 -25.52
C SER A 93 -8.42 -6.53 -24.10
N GLY A 94 -8.33 -5.21 -23.93
CA GLY A 94 -7.90 -4.56 -22.68
C GLY A 94 -6.43 -4.16 -22.71
N THR A 95 -5.90 -3.71 -21.57
CA THR A 95 -4.52 -3.30 -21.38
C THR A 95 -3.78 -4.33 -20.51
N ASP A 96 -2.46 -4.33 -20.62
CA ASP A 96 -1.61 -4.86 -19.56
C ASP A 96 -1.58 -3.91 -18.36
N TRP A 97 -0.89 -4.30 -17.29
CA TRP A 97 -0.64 -3.38 -16.18
C TRP A 97 0.22 -2.22 -16.68
N PHE A 98 -0.23 -0.99 -16.42
CA PHE A 98 0.49 0.22 -16.77
C PHE A 98 0.47 1.20 -15.58
N THR A 99 1.41 2.13 -15.59
CA THR A 99 1.49 3.21 -14.61
C THR A 99 0.65 4.39 -15.12
N PRO A 100 -0.36 4.86 -14.38
CA PRO A 100 -1.18 5.97 -14.84
C PRO A 100 -0.36 7.24 -14.96
N SER A 101 -0.56 7.98 -16.05
CA SER A 101 0.01 9.30 -16.26
C SER A 101 -1.06 10.35 -15.97
N PRO A 102 -1.11 10.94 -14.77
CA PRO A 102 -2.09 11.97 -14.45
C PRO A 102 -1.92 13.19 -15.37
N ALA A 103 -3.05 13.82 -15.71
CA ALA A 103 -3.08 15.05 -16.49
C ALA A 103 -2.81 16.30 -15.63
N ASP A 104 -3.10 16.22 -14.33
CA ASP A 104 -2.86 17.27 -13.35
C ASP A 104 -1.46 17.09 -12.72
N THR A 105 -0.76 18.20 -12.47
CA THR A 105 0.55 18.20 -11.81
C THR A 105 0.48 17.87 -10.33
N ASP A 106 -0.71 18.01 -9.73
CA ASP A 106 -0.94 17.73 -8.31
C ASP A 106 -1.25 16.25 -8.03
N GLU A 107 -1.44 15.44 -9.07
CA GLU A 107 -1.71 14.02 -8.95
C GLU A 107 -0.49 13.21 -9.39
N SER A 108 -0.23 12.11 -8.69
CA SER A 108 0.87 11.19 -9.00
C SER A 108 0.42 9.74 -8.84
N TYR A 109 1.05 8.84 -9.59
CA TYR A 109 0.93 7.40 -9.38
C TYR A 109 1.69 6.93 -8.12
N ALA A 110 2.56 7.78 -7.58
CA ALA A 110 3.39 7.49 -6.42
C ALA A 110 2.99 8.35 -5.21
N PHE A 111 3.08 7.75 -4.02
CA PHE A 111 2.69 8.38 -2.76
C PHE A 111 3.80 8.29 -1.73
N ASN A 112 3.87 9.31 -0.87
CA ASN A 112 4.76 9.31 0.27
C ASN A 112 4.24 8.41 1.41
N PHE A 113 5.00 8.30 2.50
CA PHE A 113 4.62 7.49 3.65
C PHE A 113 3.25 7.88 4.26
N PHE A 114 2.86 9.16 4.13
CA PHE A 114 1.62 9.72 4.65
C PHE A 114 0.43 9.58 3.67
N GLY A 115 0.65 9.04 2.46
CA GLY A 115 -0.39 8.90 1.44
C GLY A 115 -0.69 10.17 0.66
N GLU A 116 0.25 11.11 0.63
CA GLU A 116 0.19 12.29 -0.25
C GLU A 116 0.87 11.97 -1.57
N ASP A 117 0.33 12.51 -2.67
CA ASP A 117 0.91 12.39 -4.00
C ASP A 117 2.32 13.00 -4.02
N THR A 118 3.30 12.29 -4.58
CA THR A 118 4.67 12.80 -4.73
C THR A 118 5.26 12.37 -6.06
N SER A 119 6.00 13.26 -6.68
CA SER A 119 6.87 12.97 -7.83
C SER A 119 8.34 12.81 -7.42
N THR A 120 8.65 12.98 -6.13
CA THR A 120 10.01 12.93 -5.59
C THR A 120 10.40 11.49 -5.26
N SER A 121 11.31 10.92 -6.04
CA SER A 121 11.73 9.51 -5.92
C SER A 121 12.19 9.09 -4.52
N SER A 122 12.83 9.99 -3.76
CA SER A 122 13.27 9.72 -2.39
C SER A 122 12.14 9.59 -1.37
N GLU A 123 10.97 10.15 -1.67
CA GLU A 123 9.80 10.16 -0.79
C GLU A 123 8.80 9.06 -1.14
N MET A 124 8.92 8.46 -2.32
CA MET A 124 8.03 7.40 -2.80
C MET A 124 8.08 6.18 -1.88
N LYS A 125 6.91 5.84 -1.32
CA LYS A 125 6.69 4.66 -0.47
C LYS A 125 5.66 3.71 -1.07
N TYR A 126 4.63 4.25 -1.74
CA TYR A 126 3.61 3.45 -2.41
C TYR A 126 3.58 3.79 -3.89
N CYS A 127 3.33 2.78 -4.72
CA CYS A 127 3.12 2.91 -6.16
C CYS A 127 1.77 2.32 -6.54
N VAL A 128 1.12 2.89 -7.55
CA VAL A 128 -0.15 2.43 -8.08
C VAL A 128 -0.04 2.10 -9.56
N ASN A 129 -0.56 0.92 -9.92
CA ASN A 129 -0.71 0.53 -11.32
C ASN A 129 -2.17 0.23 -11.62
N LEU A 130 -2.54 0.46 -12.87
CA LEU A 130 -3.86 0.20 -13.40
C LEU A 130 -3.80 -0.90 -14.46
N ARG A 131 -4.89 -1.64 -14.59
CA ARG A 131 -5.14 -2.53 -15.70
C ARG A 131 -6.59 -2.42 -16.09
N MET A 132 -6.87 -2.34 -17.38
CA MET A 132 -8.24 -2.17 -17.87
C MET A 132 -8.63 -3.32 -18.78
N MET A 133 -9.88 -3.75 -18.70
CA MET A 133 -10.43 -4.75 -19.60
C MET A 133 -11.86 -4.42 -19.98
N TRP A 134 -12.22 -4.63 -21.24
CA TRP A 134 -13.59 -4.45 -21.69
C TRP A 134 -14.49 -5.53 -21.08
N ILE A 135 -15.58 -5.11 -20.43
CA ILE A 135 -16.72 -6.00 -20.13
C ILE A 135 -17.63 -6.04 -21.36
N ARG A 136 -17.92 -4.86 -21.90
CA ARG A 136 -18.60 -4.69 -23.19
C ARG A 136 -17.83 -3.67 -24.01
N GLN A 137 -17.26 -4.12 -25.12
CA GLN A 137 -16.43 -3.29 -25.98
C GLN A 137 -17.11 -1.96 -26.34
N GLY A 138 -16.39 -0.86 -26.11
CA GLY A 138 -16.86 0.50 -26.38
C GLY A 138 -17.97 1.00 -25.45
N SER A 139 -18.39 0.24 -24.43
CA SER A 139 -19.47 0.62 -23.52
C SER A 139 -19.10 0.55 -22.05
N SER A 140 -18.46 -0.52 -21.60
CA SER A 140 -18.10 -0.66 -20.18
C SER A 140 -16.79 -1.39 -20.03
N ALA A 141 -15.99 -0.90 -19.09
CA ALA A 141 -14.68 -1.42 -18.79
C ALA A 141 -14.57 -1.69 -17.29
N ARG A 142 -13.92 -2.80 -16.95
CA ARG A 142 -13.42 -3.05 -15.61
C ARG A 142 -12.04 -2.44 -15.50
N VAL A 143 -11.81 -1.70 -14.42
CA VAL A 143 -10.50 -1.17 -14.06
C VAL A 143 -10.05 -1.88 -12.80
N ASP A 144 -8.94 -2.60 -12.91
CA ASP A 144 -8.24 -3.20 -11.79
C ASP A 144 -7.14 -2.25 -11.34
N ILE A 145 -7.07 -2.02 -10.02
CA ILE A 145 -6.13 -1.12 -9.37
C ILE A 145 -5.30 -1.96 -8.42
N ARG A 146 -3.98 -1.77 -8.44
CA ARG A 146 -3.10 -2.35 -7.43
C ARG A 146 -2.23 -1.27 -6.82
N THR A 147 -2.20 -1.22 -5.49
CA THR A 147 -1.31 -0.35 -4.71
C THR A 147 -0.32 -1.25 -4.00
N PHE A 148 0.97 -1.03 -4.22
CA PHE A 148 2.02 -1.88 -3.66
C PHE A 148 3.15 -1.07 -3.03
N TRP A 149 3.79 -1.64 -2.02
CA TRP A 149 4.89 -1.02 -1.28
C TRP A 149 5.87 -2.05 -0.73
N PHE A 150 7.09 -1.58 -0.49
CA PHE A 150 8.13 -2.41 0.12
C PHE A 150 7.94 -2.52 1.64
N ARG A 151 7.96 -3.76 2.15
CA ARG A 151 7.90 -4.04 3.58
C ARG A 151 9.25 -3.74 4.24
N GLU A 152 9.26 -2.79 5.18
CA GLU A 152 10.48 -2.46 5.92
C GLU A 152 10.85 -3.55 6.93
N GLY A 153 12.14 -3.90 7.00
CA GLY A 153 12.66 -4.93 7.89
C GLY A 153 13.21 -6.17 7.19
N TYR A 154 13.01 -6.30 5.87
CA TYR A 154 13.67 -7.34 5.08
C TYR A 154 15.09 -6.90 4.72
N MET A 155 16.10 -7.40 5.45
CA MET A 155 17.49 -6.93 5.30
C MET A 155 18.12 -7.32 3.95
N PRO A 156 18.88 -6.40 3.33
CA PRO A 156 19.79 -6.77 2.26
C PRO A 156 20.91 -7.66 2.83
N GLY A 157 20.99 -8.92 2.39
CA GLY A 157 22.18 -9.78 2.58
C GLY A 157 22.01 -11.13 3.29
N GLY A 158 20.81 -11.56 3.69
CA GLY A 158 20.65 -12.80 4.48
C GLY A 158 20.12 -14.03 3.73
N ALA A 159 19.03 -13.89 2.99
CA ALA A 159 18.33 -15.02 2.38
C ALA A 159 17.57 -14.61 1.12
N THR A 160 18.25 -14.44 -0.02
CA THR A 160 17.58 -14.04 -1.27
C THR A 160 16.53 -15.07 -1.68
N HIS A 161 15.24 -14.69 -1.67
CA HIS A 161 14.22 -15.46 -2.36
C HIS A 161 14.36 -15.18 -3.87
N PRO A 162 14.17 -16.18 -4.75
CA PRO A 162 14.24 -15.97 -6.20
C PRO A 162 13.27 -14.90 -6.72
N LYS A 163 12.20 -14.61 -5.98
CA LYS A 163 11.18 -13.60 -6.30
C LYS A 163 11.30 -12.29 -5.51
N TRP A 164 12.48 -12.00 -4.96
CA TRP A 164 12.68 -10.71 -4.28
C TRP A 164 12.84 -9.56 -5.27
N VAL A 165 12.14 -8.48 -4.95
CA VAL A 165 12.30 -7.19 -5.60
C VAL A 165 13.45 -6.43 -4.94
N ALA A 166 14.41 -5.91 -5.70
CA ALA A 166 15.47 -5.10 -5.10
C ALA A 166 14.90 -3.72 -4.69
N GLY A 167 15.33 -3.20 -3.54
CA GLY A 167 14.84 -1.90 -3.04
C GLY A 167 15.23 -0.71 -3.93
N SER A 168 16.30 -0.85 -4.74
CA SER A 168 16.68 0.11 -5.79
C SER A 168 15.60 0.25 -6.85
N ASP A 169 14.95 -0.86 -7.19
CA ASP A 169 13.91 -0.97 -8.22
C ASP A 169 12.59 -0.36 -7.74
N PHE A 170 12.51 0.05 -6.47
CA PHE A 170 11.34 0.75 -5.92
C PHE A 170 11.59 2.25 -5.74
N ARG A 171 12.82 2.67 -5.45
CA ARG A 171 13.15 4.08 -5.10
C ARG A 171 13.68 4.92 -6.26
N GLY A 172 13.99 4.33 -7.42
CA GLY A 172 14.46 5.06 -8.60
C GLY A 172 13.66 4.65 -9.82
N ALA A 173 12.89 5.57 -10.40
CA ALA A 173 12.19 5.45 -11.69
C ALA A 173 11.17 4.30 -11.89
N ASP A 174 11.10 3.29 -11.03
CA ASP A 174 10.48 2.00 -11.35
C ASP A 174 9.22 1.65 -10.51
N CYS A 175 8.35 2.64 -10.24
CA CYS A 175 6.92 2.31 -10.19
C CYS A 175 6.39 1.86 -11.58
N ASP A 176 7.28 1.61 -12.55
CA ASP A 176 7.00 1.09 -13.87
C ASP A 176 6.29 -0.27 -13.75
N ALA A 177 5.09 -0.31 -14.32
CA ALA A 177 4.27 -1.48 -14.34
C ALA A 177 4.87 -2.65 -15.12
N ALA A 178 5.75 -2.38 -16.10
CA ALA A 178 6.43 -3.44 -16.85
C ALA A 178 7.36 -4.24 -15.91
N THR A 179 8.17 -3.53 -15.12
CA THR A 179 9.08 -4.10 -14.12
C THR A 179 8.30 -4.80 -13.01
N ALA A 180 7.26 -4.15 -12.48
CA ALA A 180 6.42 -4.70 -11.41
C ALA A 180 5.62 -5.95 -11.82
N THR A 181 5.32 -6.15 -13.11
CA THR A 181 4.63 -7.35 -13.59
C THR A 181 5.54 -8.59 -13.56
N GLY A 182 6.87 -8.39 -13.67
CA GLY A 182 7.85 -9.47 -13.50
C GLY A 182 8.09 -9.88 -12.04
N TRP A 183 7.63 -9.10 -11.07
CA TRP A 183 7.90 -9.33 -9.64
C TRP A 183 7.01 -10.39 -9.01
N ASP A 184 5.93 -10.79 -9.67
CA ASP A 184 4.92 -11.68 -9.11
C ASP A 184 4.49 -11.20 -7.71
N LEU A 185 3.84 -10.04 -7.68
CA LEU A 185 3.50 -9.30 -6.45
C LEU A 185 2.69 -10.10 -5.42
N GLY A 186 2.08 -11.23 -5.82
CA GLY A 186 1.41 -12.15 -4.89
C GLY A 186 2.35 -13.15 -4.21
N GLU A 187 3.54 -13.35 -4.75
CA GLU A 187 4.54 -14.31 -4.28
C GLU A 187 5.84 -13.66 -3.79
N ALA A 188 6.04 -12.35 -4.00
CA ALA A 188 7.17 -11.59 -3.48
C ALA A 188 7.00 -11.30 -1.97
N PRO A 189 7.73 -11.96 -1.07
CA PRO A 189 7.51 -11.84 0.39
C PRO A 189 7.95 -10.49 0.98
N ASN A 190 8.64 -9.66 0.19
CA ASN A 190 9.16 -8.35 0.59
C ASN A 190 8.32 -7.17 0.08
N VAL A 191 7.23 -7.46 -0.64
CA VAL A 191 6.28 -6.48 -1.15
C VAL A 191 4.90 -6.80 -0.63
N ASP A 192 4.21 -5.79 -0.12
CA ASP A 192 2.80 -5.88 0.21
C ASP A 192 1.98 -5.22 -0.91
N VAL A 193 0.79 -5.75 -1.16
CA VAL A 193 -0.09 -5.29 -2.24
C VAL A 193 -1.55 -5.28 -1.80
N VAL A 194 -2.26 -4.23 -2.18
CA VAL A 194 -3.71 -4.08 -2.08
C VAL A 194 -4.27 -4.07 -3.49
N PHE A 195 -5.31 -4.86 -3.73
CA PHE A 195 -6.04 -4.90 -5.00
C PHE A 195 -7.44 -4.34 -4.81
N ALA A 196 -7.89 -3.54 -5.78
CA ALA A 196 -9.27 -3.14 -5.93
C ALA A 196 -9.70 -3.26 -7.39
N SER A 197 -11.01 -3.29 -7.63
CA SER A 197 -11.56 -3.24 -8.96
C SER A 197 -12.86 -2.45 -8.97
N THR A 198 -13.03 -1.61 -9.98
CA THR A 198 -14.27 -0.88 -10.25
C THR A 198 -14.71 -1.08 -11.70
N VAL A 199 -15.99 -0.82 -11.98
CA VAL A 199 -16.56 -0.90 -13.32
C VAL A 199 -17.01 0.49 -13.73
N VAL A 200 -16.47 0.96 -14.86
CA VAL A 200 -16.84 2.24 -15.47
C VAL A 200 -17.63 2.00 -16.75
N THR A 201 -18.58 2.88 -17.04
CA THR A 201 -19.39 2.86 -18.26
C THR A 201 -19.40 4.24 -18.88
N TRP A 202 -19.51 4.31 -20.20
CA TRP A 202 -19.80 5.58 -20.85
C TRP A 202 -21.14 6.11 -20.33
N LEU A 203 -21.22 7.43 -20.13
CA LEU A 203 -22.45 8.09 -19.71
C LEU A 203 -23.10 8.74 -20.91
N ARG A 204 -24.34 8.31 -21.21
CA ARG A 204 -25.18 9.03 -22.16
C ARG A 204 -25.60 10.34 -21.51
N ARG A 205 -24.98 11.44 -21.93
CA ARG A 205 -25.45 12.78 -21.55
C ARG A 205 -26.79 13.00 -22.27
N GLU A 206 -27.89 12.80 -21.57
CA GLU A 206 -29.20 13.22 -22.08
C GLU A 206 -29.18 14.75 -22.18
N GLY A 207 -29.32 15.25 -23.41
CA GLY A 207 -29.12 16.66 -23.71
C GLY A 207 -30.08 17.56 -22.95
N THR A 208 -29.53 18.64 -22.41
CA THR A 208 -30.24 19.89 -22.13
C THR A 208 -30.57 20.62 -23.41
#